data_AF-A0A4P6ATA5-F1
#
_entry.id   AF-A0A4P6ATA5-F1
#
_cell.length_a   1.000
_cell.length_b   1.000
_cell.length_c   1.000
_cell.angle_alpha   90.00
_cell.angle_beta   90.00
_cell.angle_gamma   90.00
#
_symmetry.space_group_name_H-M   'P 1'
#
loop_
_entity.id
_entity.type
_entity.pdbx_description
1 polymer ?
#
loop_
_entity_poly.entity_id
_entity_poly.type
_entity_poly.pdbx_seq_one_letter_code
_entity_poly.pdbx_strand_id
1 'polypeptide(L)'
;MILIFGVINQYGVLSHFSSGIQEDLAILGEQCTVLPVNDGELAANILNKIDHSQIKFSICMNGSGLDTALALGKTYALAVDHPLLLLPHLQKYKGYELLCIAKEHTAFANLLNIPAKDFFHAVSSKDITDTVVANIDRTDEVLFPASYMDLNAAKQALIELGVFEQIKPALEQVKSINEFLMAIGVLPNGNRPPTTALDEKVYKITCEADRYIRALSRNQVLSNYQDKGVRLSVYGRNVRKYAEEYPEHDYHEEIPYTDLLKKMEKAKYVVHNSPGFLFALHERLIFPLAKGTPVLFDATEHQKQMLNELPAIYPSSQVFNEYTTKDIEASIKKLRQSHTWIKRLSSLLI
;
A
#
# COMPACT_ATOMS: atom_id res chain seq x y z
N MET A 1 3.56 26.28 -8.23
CA MET A 1 2.55 25.58 -7.39
C MET A 1 2.38 24.15 -7.88
N ILE A 2 2.10 23.22 -6.96
CA ILE A 2 1.77 21.83 -7.25
C ILE A 2 0.34 21.55 -6.76
N LEU A 3 -0.45 20.84 -7.56
CA LEU A 3 -1.79 20.44 -7.18
C LEU A 3 -1.82 18.97 -6.78
N ILE A 4 -2.49 18.63 -5.68
CA ILE A 4 -2.75 17.25 -5.28
C ILE A 4 -4.26 17.02 -5.38
N PHE A 5 -4.68 16.16 -6.29
CA PHE A 5 -6.06 15.70 -6.38
C PHE A 5 -6.24 14.57 -5.37
N GLY A 6 -6.58 14.97 -4.15
CA GLY A 6 -6.72 14.09 -2.99
C GLY A 6 -8.15 13.60 -2.84
N VAL A 7 -8.31 12.32 -2.52
CA VAL A 7 -9.59 11.75 -2.10
C VAL A 7 -9.69 11.87 -0.59
N ILE A 8 -10.71 12.57 -0.09
CA ILE A 8 -11.12 12.40 1.31
C ILE A 8 -11.84 11.05 1.39
N ASN A 9 -11.08 9.99 1.69
CA ASN A 9 -11.65 8.65 1.84
C ASN A 9 -12.16 8.41 3.27
N GLN A 10 -13.10 7.49 3.43
CA GLN A 10 -13.83 7.21 4.68
C GLN A 10 -12.94 6.96 5.92
N TYR A 11 -11.67 6.58 5.73
CA TYR A 11 -10.74 6.24 6.82
C TYR A 11 -9.51 7.15 6.93
N GLY A 12 -9.33 8.10 6.00
CA GLY A 12 -8.28 9.12 6.07
C GLY A 12 -6.87 8.69 5.65
N VAL A 13 -6.66 7.48 5.09
CA VAL A 13 -5.32 7.03 4.63
C VAL A 13 -4.81 7.92 3.50
N LEU A 14 -5.62 8.16 2.47
CA LEU A 14 -5.24 9.00 1.32
C LEU A 14 -5.13 10.47 1.73
N SER A 15 -5.95 10.91 2.68
CA SER A 15 -5.83 12.24 3.28
C SER A 15 -4.50 12.39 4.00
N HIS A 16 -4.09 11.41 4.81
CA HIS A 16 -2.80 11.41 5.49
C HIS A 16 -1.63 11.46 4.50
N PHE A 17 -1.68 10.69 3.41
CA PHE A 17 -0.65 10.76 2.36
C PHE A 17 -0.62 12.12 1.68
N SER A 18 -1.78 12.66 1.32
CA SER A 18 -1.88 13.97 0.66
C SER A 18 -1.31 15.08 1.55
N SER A 19 -1.65 15.07 2.85
CA SER A 19 -1.09 16.00 3.83
C SER A 19 0.42 15.83 3.98
N GLY A 20 0.92 14.61 4.14
CA GLY A 20 2.36 14.36 4.25
C GLY A 20 3.16 14.80 3.01
N ILE A 21 2.62 14.58 1.81
CA ILE A 21 3.19 15.07 0.55
C ILE A 21 3.16 16.60 0.52
N GLN A 22 2.04 17.23 0.88
CA GLN A 22 1.91 18.69 0.92
C GLN A 22 2.94 19.33 1.86
N GLU A 23 3.12 18.77 3.05
CA GLU A 23 4.09 19.25 4.03
C GLU A 23 5.53 19.12 3.53
N ASP A 24 5.89 17.97 2.96
CA ASP A 24 7.24 17.73 2.46
C ASP A 24 7.54 18.57 1.20
N LEU A 25 6.53 18.88 0.37
CA LEU A 25 6.66 19.86 -0.72
C LEU A 25 6.90 21.28 -0.18
N ALA A 26 6.23 21.66 0.90
CA ALA A 26 6.44 22.98 1.52
C ALA A 26 7.87 23.12 2.06
N ILE A 27 8.46 22.06 2.62
CA ILE A 27 9.87 22.02 3.04
C ILE A 27 10.82 22.20 1.85
N LEU A 28 10.45 21.68 0.68
CA LEU A 28 11.17 21.86 -0.58
C LEU A 28 10.96 23.25 -1.21
N GLY A 29 10.23 24.16 -0.56
CA GLY A 29 9.96 25.51 -1.04
C GLY A 29 8.82 25.59 -2.07
N GLU A 30 8.05 24.51 -2.24
CA GLU A 30 6.94 24.48 -3.17
C GLU A 30 5.62 24.85 -2.50
N GLN A 31 4.84 25.71 -3.15
CA GLN A 31 3.44 25.91 -2.78
C GLN A 31 2.60 24.75 -3.27
N CYS A 32 1.82 24.14 -2.37
CA CYS A 32 0.99 22.98 -2.69
C CYS A 32 -0.45 23.16 -2.21
N THR A 33 -1.40 22.84 -3.09
CA THR A 33 -2.84 22.88 -2.81
C THR A 33 -3.45 21.49 -2.98
N VAL A 34 -4.13 21.00 -1.96
CA VAL A 34 -4.90 19.75 -2.03
C VAL A 34 -6.33 20.07 -2.45
N LEU A 35 -6.78 19.45 -3.55
CA LEU A 35 -8.13 19.56 -4.07
C LEU A 35 -8.97 18.38 -3.60
N PRO A 36 -10.13 18.62 -2.95
CA PRO A 36 -11.00 17.56 -2.45
C PRO A 36 -11.82 16.99 -3.60
N VAL A 37 -11.39 15.88 -4.20
CA VAL A 37 -12.08 15.33 -5.39
C VAL A 37 -13.49 14.78 -5.10
N ASN A 38 -13.83 14.58 -3.82
CA ASN A 38 -15.15 14.16 -3.37
C ASN A 38 -16.15 15.32 -3.25
N ASP A 39 -15.69 16.58 -3.39
CA ASP A 39 -16.51 17.78 -3.36
C ASP A 39 -16.19 18.63 -4.60
N GLY A 40 -16.92 18.37 -5.69
CA GLY A 40 -16.69 19.02 -6.98
C GLY A 40 -16.89 20.53 -6.94
N GLU A 41 -17.82 21.03 -6.12
CA GLU A 41 -18.07 22.47 -5.97
C GLU A 41 -16.91 23.14 -5.24
N LEU A 42 -16.46 22.58 -4.12
CA LEU A 42 -15.31 23.10 -3.38
C LEU A 42 -14.03 23.02 -4.22
N ALA A 43 -13.80 21.90 -4.91
CA ALA A 43 -12.65 21.75 -5.79
C ALA A 43 -12.65 22.79 -6.92
N ALA A 44 -13.79 23.02 -7.57
CA ALA A 44 -13.92 24.05 -8.61
C ALA A 44 -13.69 25.46 -8.04
N ASN A 45 -14.25 25.76 -6.86
CA ASN A 45 -14.06 27.05 -6.18
C ASN A 45 -12.59 27.32 -5.82
N ILE A 46 -11.83 26.29 -5.44
CA ILE A 46 -10.39 26.41 -5.18
C ILE A 46 -9.64 26.60 -6.51
N LEU A 47 -9.94 25.79 -7.53
CA LEU A 47 -9.31 25.85 -8.85
C LEU A 47 -9.49 27.22 -9.54
N ASN A 48 -10.67 27.84 -9.39
CA ASN A 48 -10.96 29.16 -9.96
C ASN A 48 -10.14 30.30 -9.33
N LYS A 49 -9.54 30.08 -8.15
CA LYS A 49 -8.71 31.06 -7.45
C LYS A 49 -7.21 30.90 -7.73
N ILE A 50 -6.83 29.86 -8.47
CA ILE A 50 -5.44 29.54 -8.76
C ILE A 50 -5.09 30.09 -10.14
N ASP A 51 -3.94 30.78 -10.25
CA ASP A 51 -3.36 31.10 -11.55
C ASP A 51 -2.77 29.83 -12.17
N HIS A 52 -3.42 29.33 -13.23
CA HIS A 52 -3.03 28.06 -13.87
C HIS A 52 -1.64 28.11 -14.50
N SER A 53 -1.15 29.29 -14.86
CA SER A 53 0.22 29.46 -15.39
C SER A 53 1.31 29.14 -14.36
N GLN A 54 0.97 29.15 -13.06
CA GLN A 54 1.88 28.84 -11.97
C GLN A 54 1.92 27.34 -11.62
N ILE A 55 1.10 26.51 -12.27
CA ILE A 55 1.04 25.07 -11.99
C ILE A 55 2.25 24.39 -12.65
N LYS A 56 3.12 23.78 -11.83
CA LYS A 56 4.29 23.01 -12.29
C LYS A 56 3.87 21.61 -12.74
N PHE A 57 3.09 20.94 -11.90
CA PHE A 57 2.44 19.66 -12.20
C PHE A 57 1.33 19.36 -11.19
N SER A 58 0.55 18.32 -11.52
CA SER A 58 -0.50 17.75 -10.67
C SER A 58 -0.16 16.31 -10.25
N ILE A 59 -0.55 15.92 -9.04
CA ILE A 59 -0.50 14.53 -8.54
C ILE A 59 -1.94 14.06 -8.27
N CYS A 60 -2.37 13.01 -8.97
CA CYS A 60 -3.68 12.39 -8.84
C CYS A 60 -3.61 11.11 -8.00
N MET A 61 -4.16 11.12 -6.78
CA MET A 61 -4.18 9.94 -5.91
C MET A 61 -5.09 8.87 -6.51
N ASN A 62 -4.53 7.69 -6.82
CA ASN A 62 -5.19 6.59 -7.54
C ASN A 62 -5.87 7.03 -8.85
N GLY A 63 -5.33 8.06 -9.51
CA GLY A 63 -5.88 8.61 -10.75
C GLY A 63 -7.14 9.48 -10.56
N SER A 64 -7.52 9.82 -9.33
CA SER A 64 -8.67 10.70 -9.08
C SER A 64 -8.43 12.10 -9.65
N GLY A 65 -9.42 12.67 -10.36
CA GLY A 65 -9.32 14.00 -10.99
C GLY A 65 -8.39 14.08 -12.20
N LEU A 66 -8.04 12.95 -12.82
CA LEU A 66 -7.13 12.90 -13.97
C LEU A 66 -7.59 13.75 -15.16
N ASP A 67 -8.88 13.76 -15.46
CA ASP A 67 -9.50 14.58 -16.50
C ASP A 67 -9.19 16.07 -16.33
N THR A 68 -9.39 16.58 -15.11
CA THR A 68 -9.15 17.97 -14.76
C THR A 68 -7.65 18.27 -14.73
N ALA A 69 -6.84 17.39 -14.11
CA ALA A 69 -5.40 17.57 -14.00
C ALA A 69 -4.70 17.65 -15.36
N LEU A 70 -5.10 16.81 -16.32
CA LEU A 70 -4.54 16.80 -17.67
C LEU A 70 -4.79 18.10 -18.44
N ALA A 71 -5.93 18.75 -18.21
CA ALA A 71 -6.22 20.07 -18.78
C ALA A 71 -5.30 21.17 -18.21
N LEU A 72 -4.69 20.93 -17.03
CA LEU A 72 -3.79 21.87 -16.35
C LEU A 72 -2.31 21.61 -16.64
N GLY A 73 -1.98 20.57 -17.41
CA GLY A 73 -0.61 20.31 -17.90
C GLY A 73 0.01 19.03 -17.33
N LYS A 74 1.30 19.10 -16.95
CA LYS A 74 2.11 17.94 -16.53
C LYS A 74 1.43 17.20 -15.37
N THR A 75 1.13 15.93 -15.56
CA THR A 75 0.29 15.17 -14.62
C THR A 75 0.90 13.83 -14.26
N TYR A 76 0.86 13.53 -12.97
CA TYR A 76 1.24 12.25 -12.38
C TYR A 76 0.02 11.57 -11.76
N ALA A 77 -0.09 10.25 -11.91
CA ALA A 77 -1.05 9.46 -11.15
C ALA A 77 -0.30 8.61 -10.13
N LEU A 78 -0.54 8.80 -8.82
CA LEU A 78 0.09 7.98 -7.78
C LEU A 78 -0.79 6.77 -7.45
N ALA A 79 -0.35 5.58 -7.87
CA ALA A 79 -1.02 4.32 -7.55
C ALA A 79 -0.50 3.78 -6.21
N VAL A 80 -1.34 3.83 -5.18
CA VAL A 80 -1.00 3.32 -3.82
C VAL A 80 -1.35 1.84 -3.65
N ASP A 81 -1.89 1.20 -4.68
CA ASP A 81 -2.18 -0.23 -4.76
C ASP A 81 -1.83 -0.70 -6.19
N HIS A 82 -2.03 -1.98 -6.51
CA HIS A 82 -1.71 -2.56 -7.81
C HIS A 82 -2.53 -1.87 -8.93
N PRO A 83 -1.91 -1.38 -10.03
CA PRO A 83 -2.59 -0.65 -11.10
C PRO A 83 -3.73 -1.41 -11.77
N LEU A 84 -3.71 -2.75 -11.71
CA LEU A 84 -4.84 -3.61 -12.09
C LEU A 84 -6.16 -3.07 -11.52
N LEU A 85 -6.21 -2.76 -10.22
CA LEU A 85 -7.44 -2.32 -9.55
C LEU A 85 -7.96 -0.95 -10.04
N LEU A 86 -7.11 -0.19 -10.73
CA LEU A 86 -7.41 1.13 -11.27
C LEU A 86 -7.53 1.10 -12.80
N LEU A 87 -7.32 -0.06 -13.43
CA LEU A 87 -7.07 -0.15 -14.87
C LEU A 87 -8.22 0.41 -15.73
N PRO A 88 -9.50 0.11 -15.46
CA PRO A 88 -10.61 0.67 -16.24
C PRO A 88 -10.67 2.20 -16.20
N HIS A 89 -10.16 2.81 -15.13
CA HIS A 89 -10.09 4.26 -15.00
C HIS A 89 -8.82 4.83 -15.67
N LEU A 90 -7.67 4.23 -15.41
CA LEU A 90 -6.38 4.64 -15.94
C LEU A 90 -6.31 4.60 -17.48
N GLN A 91 -6.97 3.63 -18.12
CA GLN A 91 -6.96 3.47 -19.58
C GLN A 91 -7.79 4.52 -20.33
N LYS A 92 -8.71 5.22 -19.65
CA LYS A 92 -9.55 6.27 -20.27
C LYS A 92 -8.74 7.50 -20.66
N TYR A 93 -7.59 7.70 -20.02
CA TYR A 93 -6.80 8.92 -20.16
C TYR A 93 -5.43 8.62 -20.77
N LYS A 94 -4.83 9.64 -21.38
CA LYS A 94 -3.46 9.65 -21.92
C LYS A 94 -2.76 10.94 -21.47
N GLY A 95 -1.44 10.97 -21.55
CA GLY A 95 -0.65 12.17 -21.22
C GLY A 95 -0.25 12.33 -19.75
N TYR A 96 -0.40 11.28 -18.93
CA TYR A 96 0.12 11.22 -17.56
C TYR A 96 1.26 10.20 -17.44
N GLU A 97 2.07 10.33 -16.39
CA GLU A 97 3.02 9.30 -15.95
C GLU A 97 2.51 8.67 -14.64
N LEU A 98 2.46 7.34 -14.59
CA LEU A 98 2.04 6.58 -13.41
C LEU A 98 3.22 6.43 -12.43
N LEU A 99 3.01 6.83 -11.19
CA LEU A 99 3.94 6.65 -10.07
C LEU A 99 3.53 5.38 -9.31
N CYS A 100 4.40 4.39 -9.34
CA CYS A 100 4.11 3.04 -8.85
C CYS A 100 4.85 2.72 -7.55
N ILE A 101 4.13 2.33 -6.49
CA ILE A 101 4.76 1.98 -5.20
C ILE A 101 5.53 0.65 -5.18
N ALA A 102 5.55 -0.08 -6.29
CA ALA A 102 6.20 -1.38 -6.44
C ALA A 102 6.80 -1.52 -7.85
N LYS A 103 7.92 -2.23 -8.00
CA LYS A 103 8.57 -2.41 -9.32
C LYS A 103 7.68 -3.20 -10.28
N GLU A 104 6.99 -4.19 -9.76
CA GLU A 104 6.09 -5.04 -10.52
C GLU A 104 4.84 -4.28 -11.01
N HIS A 105 4.45 -3.20 -10.33
CA HIS A 105 3.40 -2.29 -10.80
C HIS A 105 3.88 -1.48 -12.02
N THR A 106 5.11 -0.96 -11.97
CA THR A 106 5.76 -0.29 -13.11
C THR A 106 5.84 -1.23 -14.31
N ALA A 107 6.32 -2.47 -14.10
CA ALA A 107 6.40 -3.47 -15.15
C ALA A 107 5.02 -3.79 -15.75
N PHE A 108 4.00 -3.99 -14.91
CA PHE A 108 2.62 -4.22 -15.35
C PHE A 108 2.08 -3.06 -16.18
N ALA A 109 2.25 -1.82 -15.72
CA ALA A 109 1.77 -0.62 -16.42
C ALA A 109 2.46 -0.43 -17.79
N ASN A 110 3.77 -0.64 -17.84
CA ASN A 110 4.55 -0.54 -19.08
C ASN A 110 4.11 -1.59 -20.12
N LEU A 111 3.74 -2.80 -19.71
CA LEU A 111 3.19 -3.82 -20.61
C LEU A 111 1.85 -3.39 -21.25
N LEU A 112 1.11 -2.51 -20.58
CA LEU A 112 -0.14 -1.93 -21.08
C LEU A 112 0.07 -0.60 -21.81
N ASN A 113 1.32 -0.24 -22.11
CA ASN A 113 1.71 1.03 -22.72
C ASN A 113 1.23 2.25 -21.91
N ILE A 114 1.19 2.12 -20.58
CA ILE A 114 0.97 3.23 -19.65
C ILE A 114 2.36 3.66 -19.18
N PRO A 115 2.82 4.90 -19.49
CA PRO A 115 4.10 5.39 -18.99
C PRO A 115 4.13 5.31 -17.47
N ALA A 116 5.11 4.61 -16.91
CA ALA A 116 5.21 4.40 -15.47
C ALA A 116 6.65 4.43 -14.97
N LYS A 117 6.84 4.85 -13.71
CA LYS A 117 8.12 4.74 -13.03
C LYS A 117 7.97 4.35 -11.56
N ASP A 118 9.05 3.78 -11.04
CA ASP A 118 9.15 3.41 -9.63
C ASP A 118 9.05 4.66 -8.73
N PHE A 119 8.12 4.59 -7.78
CA PHE A 119 7.86 5.64 -6.80
C PHE A 119 7.44 5.00 -5.48
N PHE A 120 8.37 4.26 -4.87
CA PHE A 120 8.11 3.49 -3.65
C PHE A 120 7.52 4.35 -2.54
N HIS A 121 6.63 3.75 -1.76
CA HIS A 121 5.99 4.41 -0.63
C HIS A 121 7.02 5.06 0.30
N ALA A 122 6.63 6.20 0.86
CA ALA A 122 7.42 6.97 1.80
C ALA A 122 6.55 7.51 2.93
N VAL A 123 7.19 8.06 3.97
CA VAL A 123 6.52 8.75 5.08
C VAL A 123 6.79 10.26 5.01
N SER A 124 5.94 11.06 5.66
CA SER A 124 6.26 12.48 5.90
C SER A 124 7.56 12.58 6.70
N SER A 125 8.40 13.55 6.39
CA SER A 125 9.61 13.81 7.19
C SER A 125 9.28 14.11 8.66
N LYS A 126 8.11 14.71 8.94
CA LYS A 126 7.61 14.98 10.29
C LYS A 126 7.14 13.73 11.03
N ASP A 127 6.84 12.65 10.32
CA ASP A 127 6.37 11.42 10.94
C ASP A 127 7.50 10.58 11.52
N ILE A 128 8.75 10.87 11.15
CA ILE A 128 9.92 10.18 11.69
C ILE A 128 10.18 10.68 13.11
N THR A 129 10.22 9.76 14.07
CA THR A 129 10.47 10.11 15.47
C THR A 129 11.90 10.62 15.67
N ASP A 130 12.02 11.72 16.40
CA ASP A 130 13.28 12.23 16.93
C ASP A 130 13.51 11.78 18.39
N THR A 131 12.53 11.08 18.97
CA THR A 131 12.61 10.54 20.32
C THR A 131 13.67 9.44 20.39
N VAL A 132 14.50 9.49 21.43
CA VAL A 132 15.42 8.39 21.75
C VAL A 132 14.59 7.13 21.98
N VAL A 133 14.89 6.07 21.23
CA VAL A 133 14.06 4.84 21.19
C VAL A 133 13.85 4.24 22.60
N ALA A 134 14.83 4.35 23.48
CA ALA A 134 14.75 3.89 24.88
C ALA A 134 13.67 4.60 25.72
N ASN A 135 13.15 5.73 25.26
CA ASN A 135 12.14 6.53 25.97
C ASN A 135 10.72 6.35 25.39
N ILE A 136 10.53 5.44 24.42
CA ILE A 136 9.21 5.19 23.85
C ILE A 136 8.44 4.27 24.79
N ASP A 137 7.39 4.82 25.40
CA ASP A 137 6.43 4.04 26.20
C ASP A 137 5.61 3.12 25.29
N ARG A 138 5.73 1.80 25.50
CA ARG A 138 5.08 0.77 24.68
C ARG A 138 4.16 -0.11 25.50
N THR A 139 3.10 -0.54 24.87
CA THR A 139 2.23 -1.63 25.34
C THR A 139 2.81 -2.97 24.92
N ASP A 140 2.35 -4.06 25.55
CA ASP A 140 2.64 -5.43 25.10
C ASP A 140 1.79 -5.88 23.90
N GLU A 141 1.07 -4.95 23.25
CA GLU A 141 0.16 -5.23 22.14
C GLU A 141 0.94 -5.70 20.88
N VAL A 142 0.53 -6.85 20.32
CA VAL A 142 0.93 -7.28 18.97
C VAL A 142 -0.19 -6.89 18.01
N LEU A 143 -0.03 -5.72 17.39
CA LEU A 143 -1.07 -5.09 16.58
C LEU A 143 -1.11 -5.69 15.18
N PHE A 144 -2.29 -6.10 14.71
CA PHE A 144 -2.48 -6.54 13.32
C PHE A 144 -3.53 -5.67 12.60
N PRO A 145 -3.10 -4.63 11.87
CA PRO A 145 -3.99 -3.79 11.07
C PRO A 145 -4.42 -4.51 9.79
N ALA A 146 -5.66 -4.98 9.74
CA ALA A 146 -6.22 -5.73 8.62
C ALA A 146 -7.73 -5.53 8.53
N SER A 147 -8.29 -5.63 7.32
CA SER A 147 -9.73 -5.71 7.12
C SER A 147 -10.12 -7.14 6.78
N TYR A 148 -11.33 -7.54 7.17
CA TYR A 148 -11.88 -8.84 6.79
C TYR A 148 -12.01 -8.97 5.27
N MET A 149 -11.48 -10.08 4.76
CA MET A 149 -11.74 -10.56 3.41
C MET A 149 -12.33 -11.95 3.48
N ASP A 150 -13.50 -12.09 2.86
CA ASP A 150 -14.23 -13.34 2.82
C ASP A 150 -13.62 -14.28 1.78
N LEU A 151 -12.84 -15.26 2.25
CA LEU A 151 -12.20 -16.26 1.38
C LEU A 151 -13.23 -17.08 0.61
N ASN A 152 -14.34 -17.44 1.27
CA ASN A 152 -15.40 -18.25 0.68
C ASN A 152 -16.16 -17.46 -0.39
N ALA A 153 -16.46 -16.18 -0.15
CA ALA A 153 -17.09 -15.33 -1.16
C ALA A 153 -16.17 -15.11 -2.38
N ALA A 154 -14.88 -14.89 -2.17
CA ALA A 154 -13.93 -14.75 -3.28
C ALA A 154 -13.82 -16.05 -4.10
N LYS A 155 -13.79 -17.21 -3.43
CA LYS A 155 -13.86 -18.53 -4.08
C LYS A 155 -15.15 -18.69 -4.88
N GLN A 156 -16.30 -18.35 -4.27
CA GLN A 156 -17.61 -18.49 -4.88
C GLN A 156 -17.74 -17.61 -6.14
N ALA A 157 -17.22 -16.38 -6.12
CA ALA A 157 -17.17 -15.51 -7.30
C ALA A 157 -16.39 -16.15 -8.46
N LEU A 158 -15.27 -16.83 -8.18
CA LEU A 158 -14.48 -17.55 -9.19
C LEU A 158 -15.21 -18.80 -9.73
N ILE A 159 -16.02 -19.46 -8.89
CA ILE A 159 -16.88 -20.59 -9.30
C ILE A 159 -17.99 -20.09 -10.23
N GLU A 160 -18.62 -18.96 -9.90
CA GLU A 160 -19.68 -18.33 -10.70
C GLU A 160 -19.17 -17.84 -12.07
N LEU A 161 -17.90 -17.42 -12.14
CA LEU A 161 -17.21 -17.14 -13.39
C LEU A 161 -16.86 -18.39 -14.22
N GLY A 162 -17.05 -19.59 -13.65
CA GLY A 162 -16.82 -20.87 -14.32
C GLY A 162 -15.35 -21.24 -14.51
N VAL A 163 -14.43 -20.63 -13.75
CA VAL A 163 -12.98 -20.78 -13.96
C VAL A 163 -12.24 -21.42 -12.79
N PHE A 164 -12.86 -21.53 -11.60
CA PHE A 164 -12.17 -21.91 -10.37
C PHE A 164 -11.34 -23.19 -10.51
N GLU A 165 -11.91 -24.30 -10.97
CA GLU A 165 -11.18 -25.57 -11.11
C GLU A 165 -9.98 -25.49 -12.08
N GLN A 166 -10.06 -24.63 -13.10
CA GLN A 166 -8.98 -24.44 -14.08
C GLN A 166 -7.81 -23.63 -13.50
N ILE A 167 -8.12 -22.60 -12.70
CA ILE A 167 -7.12 -21.68 -12.14
C ILE A 167 -6.65 -22.08 -10.74
N LYS A 168 -7.35 -23.00 -10.06
CA LYS A 168 -7.03 -23.47 -8.71
C LYS A 168 -5.57 -23.90 -8.55
N PRO A 169 -4.98 -24.71 -9.45
CA PRO A 169 -3.56 -25.09 -9.33
C PRO A 169 -2.62 -23.88 -9.33
N ALA A 170 -2.95 -22.83 -10.08
CA ALA A 170 -2.18 -21.58 -10.06
C ALA A 170 -2.42 -20.81 -8.76
N LEU A 171 -3.67 -20.65 -8.32
CA LEU A 171 -4.02 -19.95 -7.07
C LEU A 171 -3.33 -20.55 -5.83
N GLU A 172 -3.19 -21.87 -5.77
CA GLU A 172 -2.59 -22.57 -4.62
C GLU A 172 -1.06 -22.44 -4.57
N GLN A 173 -0.40 -22.06 -5.67
CA GLN A 173 1.06 -21.97 -5.76
C GLN A 173 1.60 -20.53 -5.65
N VAL A 174 0.76 -19.54 -5.84
CA VAL A 174 1.15 -18.12 -5.90
C VAL A 174 0.88 -17.41 -4.58
N LYS A 175 1.70 -16.40 -4.31
CA LYS A 175 1.61 -15.51 -3.13
C LYS A 175 1.24 -14.08 -3.52
N SER A 176 1.15 -13.78 -4.81
CA SER A 176 0.82 -12.46 -5.33
C SER A 176 -0.01 -12.50 -6.60
N ILE A 177 -0.70 -11.39 -6.88
CA ILE A 177 -1.42 -11.21 -8.14
C ILE A 177 -0.48 -11.22 -9.35
N ASN A 178 0.74 -10.70 -9.25
CA ASN A 178 1.70 -10.75 -10.36
C ASN A 178 2.13 -12.19 -10.68
N GLU A 179 2.40 -13.00 -9.65
CA GLU A 179 2.67 -14.43 -9.85
C GLU A 179 1.47 -15.14 -10.47
N PHE A 180 0.25 -14.81 -10.05
CA PHE A 180 -0.96 -15.34 -10.69
C PHE A 180 -1.06 -14.94 -12.16
N LEU A 181 -0.88 -13.66 -12.48
CA LEU A 181 -0.90 -13.14 -13.84
C LEU A 181 0.17 -13.79 -14.73
N MET A 182 1.35 -14.10 -14.19
CA MET A 182 2.38 -14.89 -14.88
C MET A 182 1.94 -16.33 -15.09
N ALA A 183 1.30 -16.96 -14.09
CA ALA A 183 0.85 -18.34 -14.16
C ALA A 183 -0.26 -18.56 -15.20
N ILE A 184 -1.16 -17.58 -15.37
CA ILE A 184 -2.23 -17.62 -16.39
C ILE A 184 -1.80 -17.03 -17.75
N GLY A 185 -0.53 -16.66 -17.90
CA GLY A 185 0.05 -16.19 -19.17
C GLY A 185 -0.30 -14.76 -19.57
N VAL A 186 -0.82 -13.94 -18.65
CA VAL A 186 -1.06 -12.50 -18.89
C VAL A 186 0.24 -11.71 -18.82
N LEU A 187 1.12 -12.07 -17.89
CA LEU A 187 2.47 -11.49 -17.76
C LEU A 187 3.52 -12.46 -18.27
N PRO A 188 4.66 -11.96 -18.79
CA PRO A 188 5.78 -12.82 -19.18
C PRO A 188 6.33 -13.57 -17.96
N ASN A 189 6.78 -14.80 -18.15
CA ASN A 189 7.41 -15.62 -17.11
C ASN A 189 8.81 -16.07 -17.56
N GLY A 190 9.83 -15.34 -17.12
CA GLY A 190 11.20 -15.49 -17.62
C GLY A 190 11.28 -15.23 -19.13
N ASN A 191 11.73 -16.23 -19.90
CA ASN A 191 11.82 -16.14 -21.36
C ASN A 191 10.49 -16.44 -22.08
N ARG A 192 9.41 -16.74 -21.34
CA ARG A 192 8.09 -17.01 -21.94
C ARG A 192 7.34 -15.69 -22.13
N PRO A 193 7.00 -15.29 -23.37
CA PRO A 193 6.19 -14.09 -23.60
C PRO A 193 4.75 -14.30 -23.10
N PRO A 194 3.97 -13.22 -22.93
CA PRO A 194 2.54 -13.31 -22.64
C PRO A 194 1.80 -14.15 -23.71
N THR A 195 0.92 -15.05 -23.27
CA THR A 195 0.09 -15.91 -24.12
C THR A 195 -1.39 -15.59 -24.03
N THR A 196 -1.79 -14.77 -23.04
CA THR A 196 -3.18 -14.44 -22.72
C THR A 196 -3.35 -12.93 -22.72
N ALA A 197 -4.33 -12.42 -23.46
CA ALA A 197 -4.66 -10.99 -23.42
C ALA A 197 -5.42 -10.64 -22.13
N LEU A 198 -5.13 -9.48 -21.55
CA LEU A 198 -5.91 -8.91 -20.44
C LEU A 198 -7.19 -8.24 -20.99
N ASP A 199 -8.15 -9.04 -21.43
CA ASP A 199 -9.48 -8.58 -21.80
C ASP A 199 -10.39 -8.37 -20.57
N GLU A 200 -11.63 -7.92 -20.78
CA GLU A 200 -12.57 -7.67 -19.69
C GLU A 200 -12.85 -8.92 -18.83
N LYS A 201 -12.89 -10.10 -19.44
CA LYS A 201 -13.16 -11.37 -18.73
C LYS A 201 -11.96 -11.74 -17.87
N VAL A 202 -10.76 -11.73 -18.45
CA VAL A 202 -9.51 -12.02 -17.73
C VAL A 202 -9.30 -10.98 -16.63
N TYR A 203 -9.60 -9.71 -16.89
CA TYR A 203 -9.56 -8.66 -15.89
C TYR A 203 -10.44 -8.98 -14.67
N LYS A 204 -11.72 -9.34 -14.87
CA LYS A 204 -12.61 -9.73 -13.78
C LYS A 204 -12.09 -10.93 -13.00
N ILE A 205 -11.61 -11.97 -13.70
CA ILE A 205 -11.00 -13.15 -13.06
C ILE A 205 -9.81 -12.75 -12.19
N THR A 206 -8.93 -11.89 -12.70
CA THR A 206 -7.73 -11.47 -11.98
C THR A 206 -8.05 -10.61 -10.75
N CYS A 207 -9.10 -9.80 -10.78
CA CYS A 207 -9.56 -9.05 -9.62
C CYS A 207 -10.09 -9.97 -8.51
N GLU A 208 -10.88 -11.00 -8.86
CA GLU A 208 -11.36 -11.97 -7.88
C GLU A 208 -10.24 -12.90 -7.38
N ALA A 209 -9.27 -13.23 -8.23
CA ALA A 209 -8.06 -13.95 -7.84
C ALA A 209 -7.21 -13.16 -6.84
N ASP A 210 -6.98 -11.86 -7.05
CA ASP A 210 -6.29 -10.99 -6.09
C ASP A 210 -7.00 -11.01 -4.73
N ARG A 211 -8.34 -10.90 -4.73
CA ARG A 211 -9.13 -10.99 -3.49
C ARG A 211 -8.96 -12.33 -2.79
N TYR A 212 -9.00 -13.43 -3.54
CA TYR A 212 -8.78 -14.78 -3.00
C TYR A 212 -7.39 -14.92 -2.39
N ILE A 213 -6.34 -14.54 -3.10
CA ILE A 213 -4.93 -14.63 -2.65
C ILE A 213 -4.73 -13.80 -1.38
N ARG A 214 -5.23 -12.56 -1.35
CA ARG A 214 -5.15 -11.68 -0.16
C ARG A 214 -5.94 -12.24 1.02
N ALA A 215 -7.13 -12.81 0.79
CA ALA A 215 -7.94 -13.43 1.84
C ALA A 215 -7.22 -14.65 2.44
N LEU A 216 -6.68 -15.53 1.59
CA LEU A 216 -5.92 -16.70 2.01
C LEU A 216 -4.71 -16.30 2.86
N SER A 217 -3.95 -15.30 2.41
CA SER A 217 -2.78 -14.80 3.14
C SER A 217 -3.13 -14.24 4.52
N ARG A 218 -4.26 -13.53 4.65
CA ARG A 218 -4.72 -13.03 5.96
C ARG A 218 -5.12 -14.15 6.91
N ASN A 219 -5.86 -15.15 6.42
CA ASN A 219 -6.23 -16.33 7.21
C ASN A 219 -5.00 -17.09 7.69
N GLN A 220 -3.98 -17.24 6.83
CA GLN A 220 -2.70 -17.85 7.21
C GLN A 220 -1.99 -17.06 8.32
N VAL A 221 -2.02 -15.72 8.30
CA VAL A 221 -1.45 -14.92 9.40
C VAL A 221 -2.19 -15.21 10.70
N LEU A 222 -3.53 -15.16 10.72
CA LEU A 222 -4.32 -15.41 11.93
C LEU A 222 -4.06 -16.83 12.47
N SER A 223 -4.20 -17.87 11.63
CA SER A 223 -3.87 -19.26 12.00
C SER A 223 -2.47 -19.38 12.59
N ASN A 224 -1.45 -18.83 11.92
CA ASN A 224 -0.06 -18.97 12.34
C ASN A 224 0.22 -18.36 13.72
N TYR A 225 -0.43 -17.25 14.07
CA TYR A 225 -0.26 -16.62 15.38
C TYR A 225 -1.09 -17.34 16.46
N GLN A 226 -2.30 -17.80 16.13
CA GLN A 226 -3.11 -18.64 17.01
C GLN A 226 -2.38 -19.96 17.35
N ASP A 227 -1.81 -20.66 16.36
CA ASP A 227 -1.06 -21.91 16.54
C ASP A 227 0.19 -21.72 17.42
N LYS A 228 0.74 -20.51 17.45
CA LYS A 228 1.87 -20.12 18.30
C LYS A 228 1.44 -19.69 19.71
N GLY A 229 0.13 -19.64 20.00
CA GLY A 229 -0.39 -19.12 21.27
C GLY A 229 -0.16 -17.61 21.44
N VAL A 230 -0.07 -16.86 20.33
CA VAL A 230 0.13 -15.41 20.35
C VAL A 230 -1.17 -14.72 19.99
N ARG A 231 -1.71 -13.98 20.95
CA ARG A 231 -2.92 -13.17 20.79
C ARG A 231 -2.61 -11.89 20.01
N LEU A 232 -3.26 -11.72 18.86
CA LEU A 232 -3.19 -10.51 18.06
C LEU A 232 -4.31 -9.54 18.46
N SER A 233 -4.02 -8.25 18.44
CA SER A 233 -5.06 -7.20 18.46
C SER A 233 -5.33 -6.74 17.03
N VAL A 234 -6.43 -7.24 16.45
CA VAL A 234 -6.79 -7.05 15.05
C VAL A 234 -7.73 -5.85 14.91
N TYR A 235 -7.30 -4.83 14.17
CA TYR A 235 -8.09 -3.63 13.90
C TYR A 235 -8.40 -3.48 12.42
N GLY A 236 -9.68 -3.34 12.10
CA GLY A 236 -10.13 -2.92 10.78
C GLY A 236 -11.55 -3.34 10.45
N ARG A 237 -11.92 -3.18 9.18
CA ARG A 237 -13.31 -3.34 8.75
C ARG A 237 -13.79 -4.78 8.91
N ASN A 238 -14.92 -4.99 9.58
CA ASN A 238 -15.60 -6.29 9.71
C ASN A 238 -14.74 -7.42 10.29
N VAL A 239 -13.65 -7.11 11.00
CA VAL A 239 -12.67 -8.12 11.47
C VAL A 239 -13.26 -9.11 12.48
N ARG A 240 -14.33 -8.74 13.19
CA ARG A 240 -15.04 -9.67 14.10
C ARG A 240 -15.54 -10.94 13.42
N LYS A 241 -15.71 -10.93 12.10
CA LYS A 241 -16.09 -12.13 11.35
C LYS A 241 -15.01 -13.23 11.39
N TYR A 242 -13.75 -12.88 11.63
CA TYR A 242 -12.68 -13.85 11.84
C TYR A 242 -12.80 -14.61 13.17
N ALA A 243 -13.58 -14.12 14.14
CA ALA A 243 -13.65 -14.70 15.48
C ALA A 243 -14.25 -16.12 15.52
N GLU A 244 -15.02 -16.52 14.50
CA GLU A 244 -15.56 -17.88 14.39
C GLU A 244 -14.45 -18.91 14.10
N GLU A 245 -13.52 -18.57 13.20
CA GLU A 245 -12.41 -19.45 12.80
C GLU A 245 -11.17 -19.28 13.68
N TYR A 246 -10.90 -18.05 14.16
CA TYR A 246 -9.70 -17.70 14.93
C TYR A 246 -10.07 -16.99 16.24
N PRO A 247 -10.64 -17.70 17.24
CA PRO A 247 -11.20 -17.10 18.46
C PRO A 247 -10.16 -16.56 19.44
N GLU A 248 -8.88 -16.93 19.31
CA GLU A 248 -7.81 -16.57 20.27
C GLU A 248 -7.28 -15.13 20.10
N HIS A 249 -7.89 -14.33 19.23
CA HIS A 249 -7.48 -12.96 18.94
C HIS A 249 -8.48 -11.92 19.45
N ASP A 250 -8.01 -10.70 19.65
CA ASP A 250 -8.86 -9.55 19.97
C ASP A 250 -9.28 -8.82 18.71
N TYR A 251 -10.58 -8.73 18.48
CA TYR A 251 -11.15 -8.09 17.30
C TYR A 251 -11.76 -6.74 17.63
N HIS A 252 -11.25 -5.70 16.97
CA HIS A 252 -11.66 -4.33 17.16
C HIS A 252 -12.13 -3.74 15.82
N GLU A 253 -13.26 -3.02 15.87
CA GLU A 253 -13.78 -2.34 14.69
C GLU A 253 -12.78 -1.33 14.12
N GLU A 254 -13.00 -0.97 12.86
CA GLU A 254 -12.24 0.06 12.19
C GLU A 254 -12.28 1.39 12.95
N ILE A 255 -11.11 2.03 13.04
CA ILE A 255 -10.90 3.33 13.67
C ILE A 255 -10.31 4.31 12.65
N PRO A 256 -10.37 5.63 12.89
CA PRO A 256 -9.68 6.62 12.06
C PRO A 256 -8.20 6.28 11.89
N TYR A 257 -7.66 6.48 10.68
CA TYR A 257 -6.27 6.11 10.40
C TYR A 257 -5.27 6.82 11.32
N THR A 258 -5.54 8.07 11.71
CA THR A 258 -4.72 8.81 12.67
C THR A 258 -4.67 8.14 14.05
N ASP A 259 -5.73 7.49 14.49
CA ASP A 259 -5.74 6.75 15.76
C ASP A 259 -5.11 5.37 15.62
N LEU A 260 -5.23 4.73 14.46
CA LEU A 260 -4.48 3.53 14.14
C LEU A 260 -2.96 3.80 14.14
N LEU A 261 -2.49 4.93 13.61
CA LEU A 261 -1.08 5.32 13.66
C LEU A 261 -0.58 5.47 15.10
N LYS A 262 -1.37 6.07 16.00
CA LYS A 262 -1.04 6.17 17.44
C LYS A 262 -0.95 4.79 18.11
N LYS A 263 -1.80 3.85 17.70
CA LYS A 263 -1.70 2.45 18.16
C LYS A 263 -0.44 1.78 17.64
N MET A 264 -0.12 1.95 16.36
CA MET A 264 1.12 1.43 15.77
C MET A 264 2.36 1.97 16.50
N GLU A 265 2.37 3.25 16.88
CA GLU A 265 3.47 3.87 17.64
C GLU A 265 3.69 3.23 19.02
N LYS A 266 2.61 2.87 19.72
CA LYS A 266 2.67 2.32 21.07
C LYS A 266 2.79 0.80 21.15
N ALA A 267 2.46 0.07 20.09
CA ALA A 267 2.49 -1.39 20.10
C ALA A 267 3.92 -1.94 20.36
N LYS A 268 3.99 -3.17 20.89
CA LYS A 268 5.25 -3.93 20.98
C LYS A 268 5.75 -4.27 19.58
N TYR A 269 4.84 -4.78 18.76
CA TYR A 269 5.09 -5.14 17.37
C TYR A 269 3.86 -4.77 16.51
N VAL A 270 4.11 -4.42 15.26
CA VAL A 270 3.07 -4.38 14.23
C VAL A 270 3.26 -5.57 13.30
N VAL A 271 2.23 -6.39 13.12
CA VAL A 271 2.24 -7.49 12.16
C VAL A 271 1.93 -6.95 10.77
N HIS A 272 2.81 -7.24 9.81
CA HIS A 272 2.59 -6.90 8.42
C HIS A 272 2.14 -8.13 7.62
N ASN A 273 1.03 -7.96 6.91
CA ASN A 273 0.61 -8.85 5.83
C ASN A 273 0.77 -8.11 4.51
N SER A 274 1.72 -8.55 3.68
CA SER A 274 1.95 -7.95 2.37
C SER A 274 0.75 -8.21 1.45
N PRO A 275 0.28 -7.21 0.70
CA PRO A 275 -0.77 -7.38 -0.31
C PRO A 275 -0.29 -8.12 -1.58
N GLY A 276 0.82 -8.87 -1.49
CA GLY A 276 1.45 -9.56 -2.61
C GLY A 276 2.47 -8.72 -3.36
N PHE A 277 2.92 -7.59 -2.81
CA PHE A 277 3.95 -6.77 -3.47
C PHE A 277 5.34 -7.31 -3.12
N LEU A 278 6.05 -7.84 -4.11
CA LEU A 278 7.34 -8.49 -3.97
C LEU A 278 8.48 -7.48 -3.85
N PHE A 279 8.41 -6.38 -4.60
CA PHE A 279 9.44 -5.34 -4.62
C PHE A 279 8.86 -3.97 -4.27
N ALA A 280 8.29 -3.87 -3.08
CA ALA A 280 7.64 -2.66 -2.58
C ALA A 280 7.99 -2.36 -1.13
N LEU A 281 7.75 -1.11 -0.75
CA LEU A 281 7.58 -0.70 0.63
C LEU A 281 6.12 -0.33 0.81
N HIS A 282 5.46 -0.94 1.78
CA HIS A 282 4.06 -0.69 2.09
C HIS A 282 3.96 0.29 3.27
N GLU A 283 2.91 1.11 3.33
CA GLU A 283 2.72 2.09 4.41
C GLU A 283 2.74 1.41 5.78
N ARG A 284 2.10 0.25 5.89
CA ARG A 284 2.05 -0.56 7.13
C ARG A 284 3.39 -1.15 7.57
N LEU A 285 4.44 -1.08 6.73
CA LEU A 285 5.82 -1.38 7.13
C LEU A 285 6.53 -0.11 7.60
N ILE A 286 6.49 0.93 6.79
CA ILE A 286 7.35 2.10 7.00
C ILE A 286 6.85 3.04 8.11
N PHE A 287 5.53 3.15 8.33
CA PHE A 287 5.00 4.03 9.37
C PHE A 287 5.34 3.55 10.78
N PRO A 288 5.09 2.28 11.15
CA PRO A 288 5.53 1.77 12.45
C PRO A 288 7.02 1.98 12.67
N LEU A 289 7.85 1.65 11.67
CA LEU A 289 9.30 1.82 11.74
C LEU A 289 9.71 3.29 11.89
N ALA A 290 9.03 4.23 11.23
CA ALA A 290 9.27 5.66 11.36
C ALA A 290 8.97 6.17 12.78
N LYS A 291 8.00 5.55 13.48
CA LYS A 291 7.68 5.77 14.89
C LYS A 291 8.53 4.91 15.85
N GLY A 292 9.46 4.13 15.30
CA GLY A 292 10.35 3.25 16.04
C GLY A 292 9.73 1.91 16.45
N THR A 293 8.51 1.59 16.05
CA THR A 293 7.87 0.30 16.32
C THR A 293 8.37 -0.77 15.35
N PRO A 294 8.95 -1.87 15.85
CA PRO A 294 9.37 -2.96 14.99
C PRO A 294 8.19 -3.68 14.34
N VAL A 295 8.47 -4.32 13.22
CA VAL A 295 7.47 -4.99 12.40
C VAL A 295 7.76 -6.49 12.32
N LEU A 296 6.73 -7.30 12.54
CA LEU A 296 6.79 -8.74 12.30
C LEU A 296 6.29 -9.04 10.89
N PHE A 297 7.15 -9.64 10.07
CA PHE A 297 6.86 -9.96 8.68
C PHE A 297 7.65 -11.17 8.18
N ASP A 298 6.94 -12.22 7.79
CA ASP A 298 7.52 -13.40 7.14
C ASP A 298 7.77 -13.14 5.65
N ALA A 299 8.76 -12.28 5.38
CA ALA A 299 9.14 -11.84 4.04
C ALA A 299 9.64 -13.01 3.17
N THR A 300 9.23 -13.03 1.89
CA THR A 300 9.83 -13.90 0.88
C THR A 300 11.26 -13.48 0.56
N GLU A 301 12.04 -14.34 -0.12
CA GLU A 301 13.41 -13.99 -0.53
C GLU A 301 13.49 -12.71 -1.37
N HIS A 302 12.51 -12.47 -2.25
CA HIS A 302 12.43 -11.25 -3.03
C HIS A 302 12.17 -10.01 -2.16
N GLN A 303 11.27 -10.13 -1.18
CA GLN A 303 10.98 -9.03 -0.25
C GLN A 303 12.16 -8.72 0.67
N LYS A 304 12.89 -9.74 1.13
CA LYS A 304 14.11 -9.55 1.94
C LYS A 304 15.16 -8.67 1.25
N GLN A 305 15.28 -8.75 -0.07
CA GLN A 305 16.21 -7.90 -0.83
C GLN A 305 15.86 -6.41 -0.72
N MET A 306 14.57 -6.05 -0.67
CA MET A 306 14.13 -4.66 -0.50
C MET A 306 14.19 -4.17 0.95
N LEU A 307 14.17 -5.10 1.92
CA LEU A 307 14.05 -4.81 3.35
C LEU A 307 15.38 -4.94 4.10
N ASN A 308 16.46 -5.32 3.42
CA ASN A 308 17.76 -5.63 4.03
C ASN A 308 18.37 -4.49 4.87
N GLU A 309 18.05 -3.23 4.54
CA GLU A 309 18.53 -2.05 5.26
C GLU A 309 17.56 -1.57 6.37
N LEU A 310 16.51 -2.34 6.65
CA LEU A 310 15.52 -2.08 7.69
C LEU A 310 15.53 -3.23 8.74
N PRO A 311 16.57 -3.30 9.59
CA PRO A 311 16.80 -4.45 10.47
C PRO A 311 15.73 -4.64 11.57
N ALA A 312 14.93 -3.62 11.88
CA ALA A 312 13.78 -3.75 12.79
C ALA A 312 12.53 -4.41 12.15
N ILE A 313 12.71 -5.07 11.01
CA ILE A 313 11.73 -6.01 10.44
C ILE A 313 12.19 -7.42 10.76
N TYR A 314 11.40 -8.13 11.56
CA TYR A 314 11.73 -9.45 12.07
C TYR A 314 10.78 -10.51 11.52
N PRO A 315 11.19 -11.78 11.41
CA PRO A 315 10.25 -12.88 11.16
C PRO A 315 9.25 -13.00 12.30
N SER A 316 8.07 -13.57 12.04
CA SER A 316 7.01 -13.73 13.04
C SER A 316 7.42 -14.58 14.25
N SER A 317 8.47 -15.40 14.13
CA SER A 317 9.04 -16.15 15.26
C SER A 317 9.71 -15.26 16.32
N GLN A 318 10.09 -14.04 15.98
CA GLN A 318 10.72 -13.08 16.90
C GLN A 318 9.74 -12.53 17.94
N VAL A 319 8.43 -12.76 17.79
CA VAL A 319 7.40 -12.22 18.69
C VAL A 319 7.60 -12.57 20.17
N PHE A 320 8.26 -13.69 20.46
CA PHE A 320 8.58 -14.16 21.83
C PHE A 320 9.85 -13.53 22.41
N ASN A 321 10.61 -12.81 21.60
CA ASN A 321 11.89 -12.24 21.96
C ASN A 321 11.78 -10.72 22.02
N GLU A 322 12.70 -10.11 22.77
CA GLU A 322 12.89 -8.67 22.74
C GLU A 322 13.57 -8.25 21.42
N TYR A 323 13.14 -7.12 20.89
CA TYR A 323 13.79 -6.45 19.77
C TYR A 323 15.01 -5.66 20.29
N THR A 324 15.92 -5.30 19.40
CA THR A 324 17.06 -4.45 19.81
C THR A 324 16.81 -2.98 19.49
N THR A 325 17.20 -2.10 20.42
CA THR A 325 17.19 -0.65 20.20
C THR A 325 18.05 -0.26 18.99
N LYS A 326 19.17 -0.95 18.79
CA LYS A 326 20.09 -0.73 17.67
C LYS A 326 19.41 -0.95 16.31
N ASP A 327 18.62 -2.00 16.16
CA ASP A 327 17.91 -2.28 14.92
C ASP A 327 16.85 -1.22 14.63
N ILE A 328 16.14 -0.75 15.67
CA ILE A 328 15.16 0.34 15.54
C ILE A 328 15.85 1.62 15.07
N GLU A 329 16.94 2.03 15.75
CA GLU A 329 17.70 3.23 15.40
C GLU A 329 18.26 3.17 13.97
N ALA A 330 18.76 2.00 13.55
CA ALA A 330 19.24 1.77 12.21
C ALA A 330 18.12 1.90 11.15
N SER A 331 16.95 1.31 11.40
CA SER A 331 15.78 1.44 10.53
C SER A 331 15.31 2.90 10.42
N ILE A 332 15.17 3.62 11.55
CA ILE A 332 14.78 5.05 11.56
C ILE A 332 15.78 5.89 10.76
N LYS A 333 17.08 5.68 10.98
CA LYS A 333 18.14 6.38 10.24
C LYS A 333 18.02 6.11 8.74
N LYS A 334 17.79 4.86 8.34
CA LYS A 334 17.61 4.51 6.92
C LYS A 334 16.36 5.19 6.33
N LEU A 335 15.23 5.16 7.03
CA LEU A 335 14.00 5.83 6.58
C LEU A 335 14.23 7.32 6.36
N ARG A 336 14.89 8.01 7.30
CA ARG A 336 15.23 9.43 7.19
C ARG A 336 16.12 9.73 5.97
N GLN A 337 17.00 8.81 5.61
CA GLN A 337 17.92 8.96 4.49
C GLN A 337 17.26 8.72 3.12
N SER A 338 16.36 7.74 2.99
CA SER A 338 15.92 7.25 1.68
C SER A 338 14.42 7.00 1.50
N HIS A 339 13.58 7.12 2.53
CA HIS A 339 12.15 6.75 2.48
C HIS A 339 11.21 7.85 2.99
N THR A 340 11.54 9.12 2.74
CA THR A 340 10.67 10.28 2.97
C THR A 340 10.03 10.78 1.67
N TRP A 341 8.86 11.43 1.78
CA TRP A 341 8.26 12.06 0.60
C TRP A 341 9.18 13.13 0.01
N ILE A 342 9.92 13.90 0.83
CA ILE A 342 10.97 14.82 0.35
C ILE A 342 11.86 14.15 -0.71
N LYS A 343 12.42 12.97 -0.41
CA LYS A 343 13.32 12.25 -1.31
C LYS A 343 12.63 11.80 -2.60
N ARG A 344 11.40 11.31 -2.50
CA ARG A 344 10.62 10.87 -3.67
C ARG A 344 10.23 12.04 -4.56
N LEU A 345 9.69 13.09 -3.96
CA LEU A 345 9.18 14.28 -4.65
C LEU A 345 10.27 15.11 -5.30
N SER A 346 11.48 15.14 -4.73
CA SER A 346 12.63 15.82 -5.34
C SER A 346 12.89 15.35 -6.78
N SER A 347 12.64 14.08 -7.09
CA SER A 347 12.80 13.54 -8.45
C SER A 347 11.75 14.04 -9.46
N LEU A 348 10.64 14.61 -8.98
CA LEU A 348 9.56 15.15 -9.82
C LEU A 348 9.75 16.65 -10.11
N LEU A 349 10.57 17.33 -9.31
CA LEU A 349 10.86 18.77 -9.41
C LEU A 349 11.95 19.10 -10.44
N ILE A 350 12.63 18.08 -10.97
CA ILE A 350 13.71 18.21 -11.96
C ILE A 350 13.14 18.46 -13.37
#